data_AF-A0A7T8JTM8-F1
#
_entry.id   AF-A0A7T8JTM8-F1
#
_cell.length_a   1.000
_cell.length_b   1.000
_cell.length_c   1.000
_cell.angle_alpha   90.00
_cell.angle_beta   90.00
_cell.angle_gamma   90.00
#
_symmetry.space_group_name_H-M   'P 1'
#
loop_
_entity.id
_entity.type
_entity.pdbx_description
1 polymer ?
#
loop_
_entity_poly.entity_id
_entity_poly.type
_entity_poly.pdbx_seq_one_letter_code
_entity_poly.pdbx_strand_id
1 'polypeptide(L)' 'MASARRSCRNNPDVFCYICGEYTLSGDRKNITGFVKRAYMAYFKVKLGDQDKSWAPHKVCKT' A
#
# COMPACT_ATOMS: atom_id res chain seq x y z
N MET A 1 -31.81 -9.48 -2.71
CA MET A 1 -31.06 -8.24 -3.01
C MET A 1 -29.61 -8.48 -2.64
N ALA A 2 -28.69 -8.53 -3.61
CA ALA A 2 -27.27 -8.66 -3.29
C ALA A 2 -26.84 -7.41 -2.50
N SER A 3 -26.40 -7.60 -1.26
CA SER A 3 -25.78 -6.51 -0.48
C SER A 3 -24.72 -5.87 -1.35
N ALA A 4 -24.81 -4.56 -1.58
CA ALA A 4 -23.73 -3.81 -2.22
C ALA A 4 -22.44 -4.18 -1.49
N ARG A 5 -21.47 -4.75 -2.22
CA ARG A 5 -20.18 -5.11 -1.62
C ARG A 5 -19.59 -3.84 -1.03
N ARG A 6 -19.23 -3.87 0.25
CA ARG A 6 -18.60 -2.72 0.91
C ARG A 6 -17.33 -2.38 0.14
N SER A 7 -17.30 -1.22 -0.51
CA SER A 7 -16.12 -0.70 -1.18
C SER A 7 -15.51 0.41 -0.34
N CYS A 8 -14.18 0.47 -0.31
CA CYS A 8 -13.50 1.61 0.30
C CYS A 8 -13.86 2.85 -0.53
N ARG A 9 -14.32 3.93 0.12
CA ARG A 9 -14.60 5.19 -0.59
C ARG A 9 -13.31 5.89 -1.04
N ASN A 10 -12.21 5.61 -0.36
CA ASN A 10 -10.91 6.18 -0.65
C ASN A 10 -10.12 5.25 -1.56
N ASN A 11 -9.35 5.83 -2.47
CA ASN A 11 -8.35 5.09 -3.23
C ASN A 11 -7.30 4.49 -2.25
N PRO A 12 -6.98 3.19 -2.31
CA PRO A 12 -5.99 2.56 -1.43
C PRO A 12 -4.62 3.27 -1.42
N ASP A 13 -4.24 3.92 -2.51
CA ASP A 13 -2.98 4.64 -2.66
C ASP A 13 -2.89 5.93 -1.82
N VAL A 14 -3.96 6.33 -1.13
CA VAL A 14 -3.86 7.37 -0.10
C VAL A 14 -3.22 6.87 1.18
N PHE A 15 -3.11 5.55 1.38
CA PHE A 15 -2.47 4.95 2.54
C PHE A 15 -1.08 4.42 2.18
N CYS A 16 -0.17 4.41 3.16
CA CYS A 16 1.13 3.77 3.03
C CYS A 16 0.99 2.26 3.18
N TYR A 17 1.54 1.49 2.25
CA TYR A 17 1.55 0.03 2.32
C TYR A 17 2.26 -0.51 3.58
N ILE A 18 3.30 0.17 4.06
CA ILE A 18 4.16 -0.31 5.15
C ILE A 18 3.57 0.01 6.53
N CYS A 19 3.23 1.27 6.80
CA CYS A 19 2.73 1.70 8.11
C CYS A 19 1.20 1.78 8.21
N GLY A 20 0.48 1.71 7.08
CA GLY A 20 -0.99 1.83 7.06
C GLY A 20 -1.52 3.26 7.27
N GLU A 21 -0.65 4.25 7.45
CA GLU A 21 -1.04 5.63 7.71
C GLU A 21 -1.54 6.33 6.45
N TYR A 22 -2.41 7.33 6.65
CA TYR A 22 -2.83 8.23 5.59
C TYR A 22 -1.67 9.13 5.16
N THR A 23 -1.52 9.32 3.85
CA THR A 23 -0.42 10.08 3.24
C THR A 23 -0.98 11.22 2.42
N LEU A 24 -0.37 12.40 2.52
CA LEU A 24 -0.66 13.52 1.64
C LEU A 24 -0.10 13.24 0.23
N SER A 25 -0.68 13.87 -0.79
CA SER A 25 -0.27 13.63 -2.19
C SER A 25 1.22 13.89 -2.43
N GLY A 26 1.79 14.90 -1.78
CA GLY A 26 3.22 15.23 -1.83
C GLY A 26 4.12 14.19 -1.17
N ASP A 27 3.58 13.37 -0.25
CA ASP A 27 4.34 12.44 0.59
C ASP A 27 4.20 10.98 0.13
N ARG A 28 3.67 10.74 -1.07
CA ARG A 28 3.52 9.40 -1.65
C ARG A 28 4.70 9.07 -2.57
N LYS A 29 5.24 7.87 -2.45
CA LYS A 29 6.27 7.29 -3.33
C LYS A 29 5.79 5.95 -3.88
N ASN A 30 6.28 5.58 -5.08
CA ASN A 30 6.07 4.24 -5.63
C ASN A 30 6.88 3.20 -4.84
N ILE A 31 6.36 1.98 -4.76
CA ILE A 31 7.09 0.84 -4.20
C ILE A 31 8.17 0.41 -5.21
N THR A 32 9.42 0.77 -4.91
CA THR A 32 10.57 0.43 -5.76
C THR A 32 11.15 -0.95 -5.42
N GLY A 33 12.07 -1.45 -6.27
CA GLY A 33 12.83 -2.66 -5.96
C GLY A 33 13.64 -2.56 -4.67
N PHE A 34 14.12 -1.37 -4.31
CA PHE A 34 14.78 -1.13 -3.02
C PHE A 34 13.82 -1.37 -1.85
N VAL A 35 12.62 -0.79 -1.91
CA VAL A 35 11.59 -0.96 -0.85
C VAL A 35 11.25 -2.44 -0.69
N LYS A 36 11.05 -3.18 -1.80
CA LYS A 36 10.77 -4.63 -1.75
C LYS A 36 11.89 -5.42 -1.05
N ARG A 37 13.16 -5.10 -1.35
CA ARG A 37 14.31 -5.75 -0.70
C ARG A 37 14.42 -5.39 0.78
N ALA A 38 14.23 -4.12 1.13
CA ALA A 38 14.27 -3.65 2.52
C ALA A 38 13.14 -4.30 3.36
N TYR A 39 11.93 -4.35 2.82
CA TYR A 39 10.78 -5.01 3.46
C TYR A 39 11.07 -6.48 3.74
N MET A 40 11.59 -7.23 2.75
CA MET A 40 11.99 -8.62 2.93
C MET A 40 13.12 -8.77 3.96
N ALA A 41 14.12 -7.89 3.95
CA ALA A 41 15.24 -7.96 4.87
C ALA A 41 14.80 -7.76 6.33
N TYR A 42 13.84 -6.85 6.57
CA TYR A 42 13.32 -6.53 7.90
C TYR A 42 12.29 -7.56 8.38
N PHE A 43 11.20 -7.77 7.62
CA PHE A 43 10.07 -8.61 8.04
C PHE A 43 10.25 -10.09 7.72
N LYS A 44 11.27 -10.46 6.92
CA LYS A 44 11.51 -11.84 6.44
C LYS A 44 10.37 -12.43 5.60
N VAL A 45 9.50 -11.57 5.05
CA VAL A 45 8.40 -11.95 4.15
C VAL A 45 8.39 -11.05 2.92
N LYS A 46 7.97 -11.62 1.77
CA LYS A 46 7.87 -10.88 0.52
C LYS A 46 6.74 -9.85 0.61
N LEU A 47 6.96 -8.68 0.04
CA LEU A 47 5.93 -7.67 -0.12
C LEU A 47 4.85 -8.20 -1.08
N GLY A 48 3.66 -8.49 -0.54
CA GLY A 48 2.57 -9.20 -1.20
C GLY A 48 1.43 -8.30 -1.69
N ASP A 49 0.42 -8.92 -2.31
CA ASP A 49 -0.84 -8.29 -2.74
C ASP A 49 -0.71 -7.07 -3.67
N GLN A 50 0.46 -6.85 -4.26
CA GLN A 50 0.70 -5.75 -5.21
C GLN A 50 0.02 -5.97 -6.58
N ASP A 51 -0.57 -7.15 -6.79
CA ASP A 51 -1.46 -7.46 -7.91
C ASP A 51 -2.94 -7.17 -7.58
N LYS A 52 -3.26 -6.84 -6.32
CA LYS A 52 -4.63 -6.64 -5.85
C LYS A 52 -4.99 -5.16 -5.84
N SER A 53 -6.07 -4.81 -6.54
CA SER A 53 -6.55 -3.43 -6.64
C SER A 53 -6.98 -2.79 -5.32
N TRP A 54 -7.24 -3.60 -4.28
CA TRP A 54 -7.62 -3.11 -2.94
C TRP A 54 -6.41 -2.81 -2.04
N ALA A 55 -5.21 -3.29 -2.39
CA ALA A 55 -4.01 -3.06 -1.62
C ALA A 55 -3.41 -1.68 -1.98
N PRO A 56 -2.74 -1.00 -1.03
CA PRO A 56 -1.97 0.19 -1.37
C PRO A 56 -0.78 -0.14 -2.28
N HIS A 57 -0.53 0.69 -3.29
CA HIS A 57 0.64 0.58 -4.18
C HIS A 57 1.66 1.70 -3.93
N LYS A 58 1.43 2.49 -2.87
CA LYS A 58 2.26 3.63 -2.47
C LYS A 58 2.82 3.41 -1.07
N VAL A 59 3.95 4.07 -0.81
CA VAL A 59 4.55 4.20 0.51
C VAL A 59 4.76 5.67 0.85
N CYS A 60 4.77 5.99 2.14
CA CYS A 60 5.07 7.34 2.59
C CYS A 60 6.53 7.71 2.29
N LYS A 61 6.80 9.01 2.15
CA LYS A 61 8.13 9.58 2.28
C LYS A 61 8.52 9.56 3.76
N THR A 62 9.68 9.00 4.07
CA THR A 62 10.46 9.44 5.22
C THR A 62 10.96 10.86 5.01
#